data_AF-A0A954Z457-F1
#
_entry.id   AF-A0A954Z457-F1
#
_cell.length_a   1.000
_cell.length_b   1.000
_cell.length_c   1.000
_cell.angle_alpha   90.00
_cell.angle_beta   90.00
_cell.angle_gamma   90.00
#
_symmetry.space_group_name_H-M   'P 1'
#
loop_
_entity.id
_entity.type
_entity.pdbx_description
1 polymer ?
#
loop_
_entity_poly.entity_id
_entity_poly.type
_entity_poly.pdbx_seq_one_letter_code
_entity_poly.pdbx_strand_id
1 'polypeptide(L)' 'MPRPTDLHTDAARLRDAFEDLLTAWQVAQESWNDEVSRKYAEQHLEPLCPVLKNSLEAISRMSQLVDQMHQQCDQ' A
#
# COMPACT_ATOMS: atom_id res chain seq x y z
N MET A 1 -11.89 15.56 -18.17
CA MET A 1 -12.23 15.50 -16.73
C MET A 1 -11.28 14.53 -16.06
N PRO A 2 -10.58 14.89 -14.98
CA PRO A 2 -9.91 13.90 -14.15
C PRO A 2 -10.98 12.92 -13.63
N ARG A 3 -10.71 11.61 -13.67
CA ARG A 3 -11.60 10.63 -13.05
C ARG A 3 -11.71 10.99 -11.56
N PRO A 4 -12.90 10.87 -10.95
CA PRO A 4 -12.98 10.95 -9.49
C PRO A 4 -12.00 9.90 -8.94
N THR A 5 -10.97 10.36 -8.24
CA THR A 5 -10.01 9.50 -7.56
C THR A 5 -10.77 8.79 -6.45
N ASP A 6 -11.05 7.51 -6.65
CA ASP A 6 -11.63 6.65 -5.63
C ASP A 6 -10.50 6.17 -4.71
N LEU A 7 -10.22 7.00 -3.71
CA LEU A 7 -9.19 6.78 -2.70
C LEU A 7 -9.37 5.45 -1.97
N HIS A 8 -10.61 4.96 -1.84
CA HIS A 8 -10.89 3.68 -1.19
C HIS A 8 -10.42 2.52 -2.07
N THR A 9 -10.82 2.52 -3.35
CA THR A 9 -10.39 1.51 -4.32
C THR A 9 -8.87 1.52 -4.52
N ASP A 10 -8.25 2.70 -4.59
CA ASP A 10 -6.80 2.80 -4.78
C ASP A 10 -6.02 2.33 -3.54
N ALA A 11 -6.53 2.56 -2.32
CA ALA A 11 -5.95 2.00 -1.10
C ALA A 11 -6.04 0.46 -1.05
N ALA A 12 -7.16 -0.11 -1.50
CA ALA A 12 -7.31 -1.57 -1.60
C ALA A 12 -6.29 -2.16 -2.59
N ARG A 13 -6.13 -1.56 -3.77
CA ARG A 13 -5.13 -1.99 -4.76
C ARG A 13 -3.71 -1.95 -4.23
N LEU A 14 -3.35 -0.94 -3.43
CA LEU A 14 -2.03 -0.85 -2.80
C LEU A 14 -1.79 -1.96 -1.79
N ARG A 15 -2.81 -2.36 -1.02
CA ARG A 15 -2.71 -3.52 -0.14
C ARG A 15 -2.52 -4.81 -0.92
N ASP A 16 -3.37 -5.05 -1.92
CA ASP A 16 -3.34 -6.27 -2.72
C ASP A 16 -1.97 -6.43 -3.40
N ALA A 17 -1.45 -5.35 -4.02
CA ALA A 17 -0.13 -5.38 -4.65
C ALA A 17 1.01 -5.67 -3.67
N PHE A 18 0.88 -5.26 -2.40
CA PHE A 18 1.86 -5.57 -1.38
C PHE A 18 1.76 -7.01 -0.89
N GLU A 19 0.55 -7.55 -0.76
CA GLU A 19 0.32 -8.97 -0.46
C GLU A 19 0.88 -9.87 -1.59
N ASP A 20 0.71 -9.47 -2.85
CA ASP A 20 1.31 -10.13 -4.01
C ASP A 20 2.83 -10.10 -3.96
N LEU A 21 3.43 -8.95 -3.61
CA LEU A 21 4.88 -8.82 -3.44
C LEU A 21 5.42 -9.77 -2.37
N LEU A 22 4.76 -9.85 -1.22
CA LEU A 22 5.17 -10.74 -0.13
C LEU A 22 5.02 -12.22 -0.53
N THR A 23 3.97 -12.55 -1.27
CA THR A 23 3.76 -13.90 -1.81
C THR A 23 4.87 -14.27 -2.80
N ALA A 24 5.18 -13.38 -3.75
CA ALA A 24 6.26 -13.57 -4.70
C ALA A 24 7.62 -13.69 -4.01
N TRP A 25 7.84 -12.93 -2.93
CA TRP A 25 9.04 -13.05 -2.11
C TRP A 25 9.16 -14.43 -1.44
N GLN A 26 8.07 -14.95 -0.86
CA GLN A 26 8.05 -16.28 -0.27
C GLN A 26 8.43 -17.37 -1.28
N VAL A 27 7.87 -17.31 -2.50
CA VAL A 27 8.21 -18.24 -3.58
C VAL A 27 9.68 -18.10 -3.99
N ALA A 28 10.19 -16.86 -4.10
CA ALA A 28 11.60 -16.64 -4.41
C ALA A 28 12.52 -17.25 -3.35
N GLN A 29 12.14 -17.17 -2.06
CA GLN A 29 12.90 -17.76 -0.95
C GLN A 29 13.01 -19.29 -1.02
N GLU A 30 12.17 -19.99 -1.77
CA GLU A 30 12.30 -21.46 -1.95
C GLU A 30 13.58 -21.85 -2.68
N SER A 31 14.06 -20.99 -3.59
CA SER A 31 15.26 -21.26 -4.42
C SER A 31 16.40 -20.26 -4.17
N TRP A 32 16.10 -19.13 -3.54
CA TRP A 32 17.05 -18.05 -3.29
C TRP A 32 17.00 -17.61 -1.81
N ASN A 33 17.72 -18.32 -0.94
CA ASN A 33 17.78 -18.06 0.51
C ASN A 33 19.24 -17.92 1.01
N ASP A 34 20.06 -17.23 0.22
CA ASP A 34 21.46 -16.97 0.56
C ASP A 34 21.63 -15.63 1.30
N GLU A 35 22.87 -15.22 1.51
CA GLU A 35 23.15 -13.93 2.19
C GLU A 35 22.69 -12.73 1.36
N VAL A 36 22.64 -12.85 0.04
CA VAL A 36 22.23 -11.78 -0.86
C VAL A 36 20.73 -11.56 -0.75
N SER A 37 19.93 -12.63 -0.72
CA SER A 37 18.47 -12.53 -0.56
C SER A 37 18.10 -11.90 0.78
N ARG A 38 18.80 -12.28 1.87
CA ARG A 38 18.58 -11.68 3.19
C ARG A 38 18.86 -10.17 3.20
N LYS A 39 20.01 -9.74 2.65
CA LYS A 39 20.32 -8.31 2.53
C LYS A 39 19.31 -7.58 1.66
N TYR A 40 18.82 -8.21 0.60
CA TYR A 40 17.79 -7.62 -0.26
C TYR A 40 16.50 -7.37 0.51
N ALA A 41 16.03 -8.35 1.30
CA ALA A 41 14.83 -8.18 2.13
C ALA A 41 15.01 -7.06 3.16
N GLU A 42 16.12 -7.06 3.90
CA GLU A 42 16.43 -6.05 4.92
C GLU A 42 16.49 -4.63 4.33
N GLN A 43 17.08 -4.48 3.14
CA GLN A 43 17.28 -3.17 2.53
C GLN A 43 16.06 -2.65 1.76
N HIS A 44 15.22 -3.53 1.23
CA HIS A 44 14.17 -3.15 0.30
C HIS A 44 12.76 -3.56 0.73
N LEU A 45 12.58 -4.76 1.30
CA LEU A 45 11.24 -5.26 1.64
C LEU A 45 10.80 -4.83 3.03
N GLU A 46 11.65 -4.98 4.04
CA GLU A 46 11.32 -4.59 5.42
C GLU A 46 10.95 -3.11 5.55
N PRO A 47 11.65 -2.16 4.87
CA PRO A 47 11.28 -0.74 4.94
C PRO A 47 9.94 -0.41 4.27
N LEU A 48 9.44 -1.25 3.35
CA LEU A 48 8.18 -0.97 2.64
C LEU A 48 6.94 -1.14 3.53
N CYS A 49 6.97 -2.07 4.49
CA CYS A 49 5.87 -2.28 5.43
C CYS A 49 5.40 -0.98 6.13
N PRO A 50 6.28 -0.25 6.86
CA PRO A 50 5.88 0.99 7.52
C PRO A 50 5.50 2.10 6.53
N VAL A 51 6.15 2.16 5.36
CA VAL A 51 5.82 3.15 4.31
C VAL A 51 4.39 2.94 3.81
N LEU A 52 4.04 1.70 3.44
CA LEU A 52 2.71 1.36 2.98
C LEU A 52 1.66 1.65 4.04
N LYS A 53 1.91 1.26 5.30
CA LYS A 53 1.00 1.55 6.40
C LYS A 53 0.73 3.05 6.52
N ASN A 54 1.77 3.87 6.54
CA ASN A 54 1.65 5.32 6.64
C ASN A 54 0.89 5.91 5.44
N SER A 55 1.13 5.39 4.23
CA SER A 55 0.40 5.79 3.03
C SER A 55 -1.09 5.45 3.12
N LEU A 56 -1.46 4.24 3.54
CA LEU A 56 -2.85 3.83 3.69
C LEU A 56 -3.58 4.64 4.76
N GLU A 57 -2.92 4.94 5.88
CA GLU A 57 -3.45 5.82 6.92
C GLU A 57 -3.69 7.24 6.39
N ALA A 58 -2.76 7.78 5.60
CA ALA A 58 -2.92 9.08 4.97
C ALA A 58 -4.10 9.10 3.98
N ILE A 59 -4.23 8.05 3.15
CA ILE A 59 -5.33 7.90 2.19
C ILE A 59 -6.68 7.83 2.92
N SER A 60 -6.76 7.05 4.01
CA SER A 60 -7.96 6.96 4.85
C SER A 60 -8.37 8.33 5.41
N ARG A 61 -7.43 9.10 5.95
CA ARG A 61 -7.69 10.47 6.43
C ARG A 61 -8.17 11.40 5.31
N MET A 62 -7.57 11.31 4.12
CA MET A 62 -7.99 12.12 2.97
C MET A 62 -9.40 11.76 2.50
N SER A 63 -9.75 10.47 2.46
CA SER A 63 -11.10 10.01 2.13
C SER A 63 -12.13 10.60 3.09
N GLN A 64 -11.86 10.54 4.40
CA GLN A 64 -12.75 11.11 5.42
C GLN A 64 -12.98 12.61 5.25
N LEU A 65 -11.93 13.37 4.92
CA LEU A 65 -12.05 14.82 4.68
C LEU A 65 -12.88 15.12 3.44
N VAL A 66 -12.68 14.37 2.36
CA VAL A 66 -13.47 14.52 1.12
C VAL A 66 -14.95 14.21 1.37
N ASP A 67 -15.24 13.14 2.11
CA ASP A 67 -16.61 12.77 2.47
C ASP A 67 -17.29 13.85 3.34
N GLN A 68 -16.56 14.43 4.30
CA GLN A 68 -17.05 15.54 5.11
C GLN A 68 -17.34 16.78 4.26
N MET A 69 -16.46 17.12 3.31
CA MET A 69 -16.68 18.26 2.41
C MET A 69 -17.92 18.06 1.54
N HIS A 70 -18.12 16.87 0.97
CA HIS A 70 -19.33 16.58 0.21
C HIS A 70 -20.60 16.74 1.06
N GLN A 71 -20.60 16.19 2.29
CA GLN A 71 -21.73 16.35 3.22
C GLN A 71 -22.02 17.82 3.56
N GLN A 72 -20.99 18.66 3.68
CA GLN A 72 -21.16 20.09 3.95
C GLN A 72 -21.66 20.90 2.75
N CYS A 73 -21.41 20.45 1.52
CA CYS A 73 -21.89 21.10 0.31
C CYS A 73 -23.29 20.64 -0.12
N ASP A 74 -23.72 19.46 0.29
CA ASP A 74 -25.07 18.93 0.07
C ASP A 74 -26.09 19.44 1.10
N GLN A 75 -25.66 20.23 2.09
CA GLN A 75 -26.51 20.96 3.06
C GLN A 75 -26.63 22.45 2.72
#